data_AF-A0A2N2ZBI8-F1
#
_entry.id   AF-A0A2N2ZBI8-F1
#
_cell.length_a   1.000
_cell.length_b   1.000
_cell.length_c   1.000
_cell.angle_alpha   90.00
_cell.angle_beta   90.00
_cell.angle_gamma   90.00
#
_symmetry.space_group_name_H-M   'P 1'
#
loop_
_entity.id
_entity.type
_entity.pdbx_description
1 polymer ?
#
loop_
_entity_poly.entity_id
_entity_poly.type
_entity_poly.pdbx_seq_one_letter_code
_entity_poly.pdbx_strand_id
1 'polypeptide(L)'
;MKNLTALLFILLMISCKNGNSKAEDPATAETPLKPTVEQREFPAFMDSLFAKHGGYDTWQRLNYLTFGIQKPSGLETHQIDLKRRRDKMITDKFSLGFDGKEVWIKQDSAYFKSNPKF
;
A
#
# COMPACT_ATOMS: atom_id res chain seq x y z
N MET A 1 -44.61 -11.02 -0.76
CA MET A 1 -43.17 -11.15 -1.09
C MET A 1 -42.93 -11.68 -2.51
N LYS A 2 -43.75 -11.32 -3.50
CA LYS A 2 -43.49 -11.60 -4.95
C LYS A 2 -43.37 -10.32 -5.79
N ASN A 3 -43.83 -9.23 -5.17
CA ASN A 3 -43.82 -7.84 -5.62
C ASN A 3 -42.64 -7.03 -5.07
N LEU A 4 -41.91 -7.55 -4.07
CA LEU A 4 -40.71 -6.89 -3.53
C LEU A 4 -39.45 -7.24 -4.35
N THR A 5 -39.38 -8.46 -4.88
CA THR A 5 -38.32 -8.90 -5.81
C THR A 5 -38.38 -8.18 -7.16
N ALA A 6 -39.58 -7.83 -7.64
CA ALA A 6 -39.76 -7.02 -8.84
C ALA A 6 -39.23 -5.59 -8.67
N LEU A 7 -39.37 -5.02 -7.47
CA LEU A 7 -38.92 -3.66 -7.17
C LEU A 7 -37.39 -3.54 -7.12
N LEU A 8 -36.70 -4.59 -6.66
CA LEU A 8 -35.24 -4.64 -6.59
C LEU A 8 -34.58 -4.73 -7.99
N PHE A 9 -35.25 -5.37 -8.95
CA PHE A 9 -34.77 -5.49 -10.33
C PHE A 9 -34.86 -4.18 -11.13
N ILE A 10 -35.81 -3.31 -10.81
CA ILE A 10 -36.00 -2.02 -11.49
C ILE A 10 -34.89 -1.02 -11.11
N LEU A 11 -34.41 -1.07 -9.86
CA LEU A 11 -33.34 -0.18 -9.37
C LEU A 11 -31.97 -0.44 -10.03
N LEU A 12 -31.74 -1.64 -10.57
CA LEU A 12 -30.49 -2.01 -11.26
C LEU A 12 -30.35 -1.38 -12.66
N MET A 13 -31.45 -0.88 -13.26
CA MET A 13 -31.45 -0.34 -14.63
C MET A 13 -31.17 1.18 -14.70
N ILE A 14 -31.10 1.87 -13.57
CA ILE A 14 -30.86 3.34 -13.51
C ILE A 14 -29.36 3.67 -13.52
N SER A 15 -28.47 2.67 -13.38
CA SER A 15 -27.01 2.88 -13.34
C SER A 15 -26.32 2.84 -14.71
N CYS A 16 -26.96 3.35 -15.77
CA CYS A 16 -26.33 3.54 -17.07
C CYS A 16 -26.93 4.76 -17.79
N LYS A 17 -26.25 5.91 -17.65
CA LYS A 17 -26.01 6.95 -18.67
C LYS A 17 -25.98 8.35 -18.06
N ASN A 18 -24.84 8.68 -17.44
CA ASN A 18 -24.37 10.07 -17.41
C ASN A 18 -23.19 10.17 -18.37
N GLY A 19 -23.49 10.70 -19.55
CA GLY A 19 -22.54 11.07 -20.57
C GLY A 19 -23.14 12.22 -21.36
N ASN A 20 -23.29 13.37 -20.68
CA ASN A 20 -23.80 14.58 -21.28
C ASN A 20 -22.75 15.09 -22.27
N SER A 21 -23.19 15.29 -23.50
CA SER A 21 -22.53 16.13 -24.49
C SER A 21 -22.40 17.55 -23.91
N LYS A 22 -21.18 18.04 -23.78
CA LYS A 22 -20.86 19.46 -23.84
C LYS A 22 -19.89 19.64 -24.99
N ALA A 23 -20.29 20.44 -25.98
CA ALA A 23 -19.34 21.04 -26.90
C ALA A 23 -18.51 22.05 -26.07
N GLU A 24 -17.19 21.88 -26.09
CA GLU A 24 -16.21 22.87 -25.63
C GLU A 24 -15.16 23.00 -26.75
N ASP A 25 -14.81 24.27 -27.04
CA ASP A 25 -13.83 24.76 -28.01
C ASP A 25 -12.46 24.04 -27.92
N PRO A 26 -11.60 24.13 -28.97
CA PRO A 26 -10.30 23.49 -29.00
C PRO A 26 -9.31 24.28 -28.11
N ALA A 27 -9.43 24.10 -26.80
CA ALA A 27 -8.38 24.46 -25.86
C ALA A 27 -7.32 23.36 -25.91
N THR A 28 -6.20 23.70 -26.53
CA THR A 28 -4.85 23.16 -26.34
C THR A 28 -4.79 21.88 -25.52
N ALA A 29 -4.50 20.76 -26.19
CA ALA A 29 -4.07 19.55 -25.53
C ALA A 29 -2.84 19.87 -24.65
N GLU A 30 -3.07 20.09 -23.36
CA GLU A 30 -2.02 20.04 -22.36
C GLU A 30 -1.49 18.61 -22.39
N THR A 31 -0.38 18.45 -23.11
CA THR A 31 0.46 17.27 -23.02
C THR A 31 0.71 17.05 -21.53
N PRO A 32 0.37 15.89 -20.95
CA PRO A 32 0.73 15.62 -19.57
C PRO A 32 2.23 15.84 -19.46
N LEU A 33 2.63 16.87 -18.71
CA LEU A 33 4.03 17.13 -18.44
C LEU A 33 4.57 15.84 -17.84
N LYS A 34 5.29 15.05 -18.65
CA LYS A 34 6.10 13.95 -18.14
C LYS A 34 6.93 14.59 -17.03
N PRO A 35 6.88 14.06 -15.80
CA PRO A 35 7.75 14.58 -14.77
C PRO A 35 9.16 14.54 -15.34
N THR A 36 9.82 15.69 -15.39
CA THR A 36 11.24 15.78 -15.68
C THR A 36 11.91 14.86 -14.68
N VAL A 37 12.25 13.65 -15.11
CA VAL A 37 13.05 12.73 -14.32
C VAL A 37 14.38 13.46 -14.21
N GLU A 38 14.62 14.12 -13.07
CA GLU A 38 15.97 14.52 -12.72
C GLU A 38 16.82 13.27 -12.87
N GLN A 39 17.71 13.27 -13.86
CA GLN A 39 18.56 12.13 -14.16
C GLN A 39 19.56 12.01 -13.01
N ARG A 40 19.15 11.29 -11.97
CA ARG A 40 20.00 10.97 -10.83
C ARG A 40 20.90 9.82 -11.25
N GLU A 41 22.20 10.08 -11.24
CA GLU A 41 23.20 9.06 -11.49
C GLU A 41 23.38 8.21 -10.22
N PHE A 42 22.94 6.96 -10.28
CA PHE A 42 23.22 5.97 -9.25
C PHE A 42 24.40 5.08 -9.69
N PRO A 43 25.10 4.40 -8.76
CA PRO A 43 26.00 3.32 -9.14
C PRO A 43 25.27 2.27 -9.98
N ALA A 44 25.93 1.69 -10.98
CA ALA A 44 25.32 0.77 -11.95
C ALA A 44 24.53 -0.39 -11.31
N PHE A 45 24.96 -0.88 -10.14
CA PHE A 45 24.24 -1.94 -9.43
C PHE A 45 22.86 -1.48 -8.91
N MET A 46 22.74 -0.22 -8.48
CA MET A 46 21.49 0.36 -7.98
C MET A 46 20.49 0.56 -9.12
N ASP A 47 20.95 1.01 -10.28
CA ASP A 47 20.10 1.14 -11.47
C ASP A 47 19.52 -0.20 -11.90
N SER A 48 20.39 -1.23 -11.94
CA SER A 48 19.95 -2.60 -12.23
C SER A 48 18.93 -3.10 -11.20
N LEU A 49 19.16 -2.82 -9.92
CA LEU A 49 18.24 -3.19 -8.84
C LEU A 49 16.89 -2.49 -8.98
N PHE A 50 16.86 -1.17 -9.17
CA PHE A 50 15.61 -0.44 -9.35
C PHE A 50 14.87 -0.87 -10.61
N ALA A 51 15.57 -1.13 -11.71
CA ALA A 51 14.96 -1.62 -12.95
C ALA A 51 14.22 -2.96 -12.72
N LYS A 52 14.77 -3.86 -11.88
CA LYS A 52 14.10 -5.12 -11.50
C LYS A 52 12.88 -4.93 -10.59
N HIS A 53 12.74 -3.76 -9.95
CA HIS A 53 11.67 -3.45 -8.99
C HIS A 53 10.73 -2.35 -9.47
N GLY A 54 10.59 -2.17 -10.80
CA GLY A 54 9.63 -1.22 -11.39
C GLY A 54 10.14 0.22 -11.52
N GLY A 55 11.45 0.44 -11.34
CA GLY A 55 12.11 1.73 -11.48
C GLY A 55 12.19 2.53 -10.18
N TYR A 56 13.12 3.50 -10.15
CA TYR A 56 13.37 4.35 -8.99
C TYR A 56 12.12 5.13 -8.55
N ASP A 57 11.39 5.71 -9.51
CA ASP A 57 10.18 6.49 -9.18
C ASP A 57 9.11 5.61 -8.54
N THR A 58 8.97 4.37 -9.00
CA THR A 58 8.06 3.41 -8.38
C THR A 58 8.50 3.08 -6.97
N TRP A 59 9.78 2.78 -6.79
CA TRP A 59 10.36 2.55 -5.46
C TRP A 59 10.13 3.73 -4.50
N GLN A 60 10.34 4.98 -4.94
CA GLN A 60 10.10 6.19 -4.15
C GLN A 60 8.65 6.39 -3.72
N ARG A 61 7.69 5.91 -4.52
CA ARG A 61 6.25 5.98 -4.17
C ARG A 61 5.84 4.97 -3.11
N LEU A 62 6.61 3.90 -2.90
CA LEU A 62 6.31 2.90 -1.86
C LEU A 62 6.54 3.49 -0.47
N ASN A 63 5.61 3.22 0.46
CA ASN A 63 5.70 3.69 1.84
C ASN A 63 5.92 2.54 2.82
N TYR A 64 5.21 1.44 2.63
CA TYR A 64 5.31 0.26 3.49
C TYR A 64 5.44 -1.01 2.65
N LEU A 65 6.23 -1.96 3.13
CA LEU A 65 6.18 -3.36 2.73
C LEU A 65 5.46 -4.14 3.84
N THR A 66 4.36 -4.79 3.49
CA THR A 66 3.58 -5.61 4.43
C THR A 66 3.51 -7.05 3.91
N PHE A 67 3.81 -8.01 4.78
CA PHE A 67 3.71 -9.43 4.45
C PHE A 67 3.33 -10.24 5.70
N GLY A 68 2.82 -11.44 5.48
CA GLY A 68 2.40 -12.35 6.54
C GLY A 68 3.18 -13.66 6.50
N ILE A 69 3.51 -14.19 7.67
CA ILE A 69 4.10 -15.52 7.85
C ILE A 69 3.07 -16.37 8.60
N GLN A 70 2.57 -17.42 7.96
CA GLN A 70 1.67 -18.36 8.63
C GLN A 70 2.48 -19.24 9.59
N LYS A 71 2.13 -19.21 10.87
CA LYS A 71 2.70 -20.07 11.92
C LYS A 71 1.61 -21.00 12.49
N PRO A 72 1.99 -22.08 13.21
CA PRO A 72 1.02 -22.90 13.94
C PRO A 72 0.20 -22.11 14.96
N SER A 73 0.77 -21.03 15.50
CA SER A 73 0.10 -20.13 16.46
C SER A 73 -0.81 -19.08 15.81
N GLY A 74 -0.88 -19.02 14.48
CA GLY A 74 -1.64 -18.00 13.75
C GLY A 74 -0.78 -17.21 12.76
N LEU A 75 -1.39 -16.20 12.14
CA LEU A 75 -0.72 -15.31 11.19
C LEU A 75 0.13 -14.28 11.93
N GLU A 76 1.43 -14.23 11.61
CA GLU A 76 2.33 -13.17 12.05
C GLU A 76 2.50 -12.15 10.91
N THR A 77 2.02 -10.93 11.11
CA THR A 77 2.08 -9.85 10.12
C THR A 77 3.28 -8.95 10.39
N HIS A 78 4.07 -8.68 9.36
CA HIS A 78 5.19 -7.76 9.38
C HIS A 78 4.86 -6.54 8.52
N GLN A 79 5.17 -5.35 9.02
CA GLN A 79 5.03 -4.08 8.31
C GLN A 79 6.34 -3.29 8.45
N ILE A 80 6.99 -2.99 7.33
CA ILE A 80 8.25 -2.25 7.26
C ILE A 80 7.99 -0.89 6.59
N ASP A 81 8.28 0.21 7.29
CA ASP A 81 8.30 1.58 6.74
C ASP A 81 9.59 1.75 5.91
N LEU A 82 9.44 1.72 4.59
CA LEU A 82 10.57 1.75 3.65
C LEU A 82 11.34 3.07 3.69
N LYS A 83 10.67 4.16 4.09
CA LYS A 83 11.24 5.51 4.11
C LYS A 83 11.90 5.83 5.44
N ARG A 84 11.25 5.47 6.54
CA ARG A 84 11.70 5.83 7.89
C ARG A 84 12.49 4.74 8.58
N ARG A 85 12.66 3.57 7.95
CA ARG A 85 13.40 2.43 8.50
C ARG A 85 12.85 1.98 9.86
N ARG A 86 11.51 2.04 9.99
CA ARG A 86 10.75 1.57 11.16
C ARG A 86 10.08 0.27 10.79
N ASP A 87 9.79 -0.56 11.77
CA ASP A 87 9.08 -1.81 11.54
C ASP A 87 8.22 -2.22 12.72
N LYS A 88 7.32 -3.17 12.43
CA LYS A 88 6.37 -3.68 13.39
C LYS A 88 5.96 -5.09 13.00
N MET A 89 5.96 -5.97 13.99
CA MET A 89 5.41 -7.32 13.93
C MET A 89 4.14 -7.39 14.78
N ILE A 90 3.10 -8.03 14.24
CA ILE A 90 1.78 -8.15 14.84
C ILE A 90 1.36 -9.62 14.85
N THR A 91 0.91 -10.09 16.00
CA THR A 91 0.25 -11.38 16.20
C THR A 91 -1.12 -11.16 16.84
N ASP A 92 -1.85 -12.24 17.11
CA ASP A 92 -3.09 -12.22 17.89
C ASP A 92 -2.86 -11.83 19.37
N LYS A 93 -1.69 -12.14 19.93
CA LYS A 93 -1.38 -12.00 21.36
C LYS A 93 -0.54 -10.78 21.71
N PHE A 94 0.32 -10.35 20.80
CA PHE A 94 1.24 -9.24 21.04
C PHE A 94 1.63 -8.53 19.74
N SER A 95 2.14 -7.32 19.89
CA SER A 95 2.84 -6.61 18.83
C SER A 95 4.15 -6.04 19.36
N LEU A 96 5.14 -5.94 18.50
CA LEU A 96 6.43 -5.33 18.84
C LEU A 96 7.00 -4.64 17.61
N GLY A 97 7.92 -3.71 17.81
CA GLY A 97 8.47 -2.92 16.71
C GLY A 97 9.62 -2.03 17.13
N PHE A 98 10.20 -1.36 16.14
CA PHE A 98 11.14 -0.28 16.31
C PHE A 98 10.54 1.02 15.74
N ASP A 99 10.49 2.07 16.55
CA ASP A 99 9.85 3.34 16.16
C ASP A 99 10.81 4.34 15.50
N GLY A 100 12.09 3.96 15.32
CA GLY A 100 13.16 4.84 14.85
C GLY A 100 14.11 5.29 15.96
N LYS A 101 13.78 5.03 17.23
CA LYS A 101 14.60 5.35 18.40
C LYS A 101 14.75 4.17 19.34
N GLU A 102 13.64 3.52 19.68
CA GLU A 102 13.61 2.44 20.65
C GLU A 102 12.75 1.27 20.20
N VAL A 103 13.08 0.12 20.77
CA VAL A 103 12.31 -1.11 20.59
C VAL A 103 11.18 -1.14 21.61
N TRP A 104 9.97 -1.43 21.17
CA TRP A 104 8.78 -1.48 22.02
C TRP A 104 8.02 -2.80 21.86
N ILE A 105 7.27 -3.17 22.89
CA ILE A 105 6.42 -4.37 22.93
C ILE A 105 5.08 -3.99 23.57
N LYS A 106 3.97 -4.42 22.96
CA LYS A 106 2.61 -4.30 23.47
C LYS A 106 1.99 -5.69 23.61
N GLN A 107 1.70 -6.10 24.84
CA GLN A 107 1.11 -7.39 25.22
C GLN A 107 0.37 -7.26 26.57
N ASP A 108 -0.66 -8.07 26.83
CA ASP A 108 -1.41 -8.07 28.11
C ASP A 108 -0.86 -9.07 29.14
N SER A 109 -0.06 -10.03 28.67
CA SER A 109 0.66 -11.02 29.45
C SER A 109 2.03 -11.23 28.81
N ALA A 110 2.92 -11.95 29.47
CA ALA A 110 4.27 -12.21 28.98
C ALA A 110 4.26 -13.27 27.85
N TYR A 111 3.66 -12.99 26.70
CA TYR A 111 3.63 -13.92 25.57
C TYR A 111 4.95 -13.95 24.80
N PHE A 112 5.54 -12.79 24.54
CA PHE A 112 6.84 -12.70 23.89
C PHE A 112 7.94 -12.98 24.92
N LYS A 113 8.74 -14.01 24.65
CA LYS A 113 9.75 -14.54 25.60
C LYS A 113 11.20 -14.23 25.21
N SER A 114 11.41 -13.54 24.10
CA SER A 114 12.76 -13.26 23.57
C SER A 114 13.10 -11.78 23.69
N ASN A 115 14.30 -11.42 23.23
CA ASN A 115 14.71 -10.03 23.04
C ASN A 115 14.46 -9.64 21.57
N PRO A 116 13.62 -8.64 21.29
CA PRO A 116 13.41 -8.19 19.92
C PRO A 116 14.67 -7.53 19.39
N LYS A 117 15.04 -7.82 18.13
CA LYS A 117 16.17 -7.20 17.44
C LYS A 117 15.69 -6.68 16.10
N PHE A 118 16.05 -5.43 15.82
CA PHE A 118 15.64 -4.64 14.67
C PHE A 118 16.84 -3.90 14.10
#